data_AF-A0A9E4IN94-F1
#
_entry.id   AF-A0A9E4IN94-F1
#
_cell.length_a   1.000
_cell.length_b   1.000
_cell.length_c   1.000
_cell.angle_alpha   90.00
_cell.angle_beta   90.00
_cell.angle_gamma   90.00
#
_symmetry.space_group_name_H-M   'P 1'
#
loop_
_entity.id
_entity.type
_entity.pdbx_description
1 polymer ?
#
loop_
_entity_poly.entity_id
_entity_poly.type
_entity_poly.pdbx_seq_one_letter_code
_entity_poly.pdbx_strand_id
1 'polypeptide(L)'
;MAGRIGSDEEITRLKQARDAADRAYNDALTLVDGALAPRPKLPGLPRAFDQQQLYAVNQAWRVAPDTEQLLGTGWKRRLRAWVWELIGPIVERQQHFNGVVVDHLNRTAPAEVEGQQALAAVIEALGEYTEALETFQSRLIQYAQQITPFVDTKDYEVAGLSRAMMNALDGLSDEVRKRAEAAAAREQRYTRQVDELRTTVGQVQHGLLAVRRQLEGLASGEVARDDAAPGEAALAKADLDAAVDAYAYVGFENLYRGSRDEIRSRLAEYLPLFEGASDVLDVGCGRGEFLDLLRERRVRARGVDVNTEMVEECRARGLDASAGDALTSLNALADESLGGLFAAQVVEHLQPDYLVRLLNVAGRKLRPGARIVLETINPRCWFAFFDGYIRDITHVRPLHPDTLTYLLGASGFQRATVRYLTPYPDDGKLQHIRLPDGLGSGGEDRALAGAVETFNGNVDTLNSLLFTHLDYAAIGERA
;
A
#
# COMPACT_ATOMS: atom_id res chain seq x y z
N MET A 1 45.01 -1.25 -22.56
CA MET A 1 45.14 -0.54 -21.27
C MET A 1 43.75 -0.45 -20.68
N ALA A 2 43.44 -1.34 -19.73
CA ALA A 2 42.17 -1.39 -19.04
C ALA A 2 42.04 -0.16 -18.12
N GLY A 3 40.99 0.63 -18.31
CA GLY A 3 40.63 1.72 -17.40
C GLY A 3 40.24 1.11 -16.05
N ARG A 4 41.06 1.37 -15.04
CA ARG A 4 40.80 1.01 -13.65
C ARG A 4 39.46 1.64 -13.22
N ILE A 5 38.50 0.77 -12.90
CA ILE A 5 37.70 0.74 -11.66
C ILE A 5 37.64 2.10 -10.94
N GLY A 6 36.42 2.63 -10.77
CA GLY A 6 36.11 3.89 -10.11
C GLY A 6 37.05 4.20 -8.95
N SER A 7 37.63 5.40 -8.98
CA SER A 7 38.75 5.79 -8.13
C SER A 7 38.41 5.57 -6.65
N ASP A 8 39.39 5.11 -5.87
CA ASP A 8 39.27 4.99 -4.40
C ASP A 8 38.76 6.30 -3.75
N GLU A 9 38.97 7.44 -4.40
CA GLU A 9 38.44 8.75 -4.03
C GLU A 9 36.90 8.83 -4.10
N GLU A 10 36.27 8.22 -5.11
CA GLU A 10 34.82 8.23 -5.27
C GLU A 10 34.13 7.34 -4.23
N ILE A 11 34.73 6.18 -3.94
CA ILE A 11 34.27 5.29 -2.86
C ILE A 11 34.43 5.98 -1.50
N THR A 12 35.54 6.69 -1.29
CA THR A 12 35.79 7.44 -0.05
C THR A 12 34.81 8.60 0.12
N ARG A 13 34.51 9.32 -0.96
CA ARG A 13 33.54 10.42 -0.97
C ARG A 13 32.13 9.93 -0.65
N LEU A 14 31.70 8.80 -1.22
CA LEU A 14 30.40 8.20 -0.94
C LEU A 14 30.30 7.72 0.52
N LYS A 15 31.36 7.11 1.06
CA LYS A 15 31.43 6.74 2.49
C LYS A 15 31.31 7.96 3.41
N GLN A 16 32.02 9.05 3.10
CA GLN A 16 31.95 10.28 3.89
C GLN A 16 30.57 10.94 3.84
N ALA A 17 29.92 10.92 2.66
CA ALA A 17 28.56 11.43 2.50
C ALA A 17 27.54 10.61 3.30
N ARG A 18 27.65 9.28 3.28
CA ARG A 18 26.86 8.38 4.12
C ARG A 18 27.05 8.67 5.59
N ASP A 19 28.29 8.68 6.07
CA ASP A 19 28.57 8.90 7.50
C ASP A 19 28.08 10.29 7.96
N ALA A 20 28.02 11.28 7.06
CA ALA A 20 27.44 12.59 7.34
C ALA A 20 25.91 12.57 7.42
N ALA A 21 25.23 11.80 6.55
CA ALA A 21 23.79 11.59 6.60
C ALA A 21 23.38 10.83 7.87
N ASP A 22 24.12 9.77 8.23
CA ASP A 22 23.92 9.01 9.47
C ASP A 22 24.06 9.90 10.71
N ARG A 23 25.06 10.79 10.71
CA ARG A 23 25.22 11.77 11.80
C ARG A 23 24.05 12.73 11.87
N ALA A 24 23.66 13.34 10.76
CA ALA A 24 22.53 14.29 10.73
C ALA A 24 21.21 13.63 11.17
N TYR A 25 20.99 12.37 10.81
CA TYR A 25 19.82 11.60 11.22
C TYR A 25 19.83 11.28 12.72
N ASN A 26 20.98 10.83 13.25
CA ASN A 26 21.14 10.57 14.69
C ASN A 26 21.04 11.86 15.52
N ASP A 27 21.54 12.98 15.00
CA ASP A 27 21.39 14.29 15.63
C ASP A 27 19.92 14.71 15.68
N ALA A 28 19.16 14.50 14.61
CA ALA A 28 17.72 14.77 14.57
C ALA A 28 16.94 13.88 15.56
N LEU A 29 17.28 12.59 15.66
CA LEU A 29 16.68 11.70 16.66
C LEU A 29 17.02 12.11 18.09
N THR A 30 18.25 12.57 18.33
CA THR A 30 18.67 13.09 19.64
C THR A 30 17.90 14.36 20.02
N LEU A 31 17.61 15.22 19.03
CA LEU A 31 16.75 16.40 19.24
C LEU A 31 15.30 16.01 19.55
N VAL A 32 14.77 14.96 18.93
CA VAL A 32 13.42 14.43 19.22
C VAL A 32 13.36 13.83 20.62
N ASP A 33 14.37 13.03 20.99
CA ASP A 33 14.49 12.46 22.34
C ASP A 33 14.56 13.57 23.41
N GLY A 34 15.36 14.60 23.17
CA GLY A 34 15.44 15.78 24.05
C GLY A 34 14.19 16.67 24.07
N ALA A 35 13.30 16.56 23.08
CA ALA A 35 12.04 17.30 23.02
C ALA A 35 10.89 16.58 23.76
N LEU A 36 11.09 15.32 24.17
CA LEU A 36 10.13 14.59 25.00
C LEU A 36 10.03 15.26 26.38
N ALA A 37 8.82 15.67 26.74
CA ALA A 37 8.59 16.35 28.00
C ALA A 37 8.83 15.39 29.19
N PRO A 38 9.54 15.82 30.25
CA PRO A 38 9.75 15.00 31.43
C PRO A 38 8.41 14.70 32.12
N ARG A 39 8.33 13.52 32.76
CA ARG A 39 7.13 13.05 33.46
C ARG A 39 6.58 14.14 34.41
N PRO A 40 5.33 14.58 34.23
CA PRO A 40 4.73 15.53 35.16
C PRO A 40 4.61 14.89 36.55
N LYS A 41 4.96 15.63 37.60
CA LYS A 41 4.77 15.16 38.98
C LYS A 41 3.27 15.10 39.28
N LEU A 42 2.75 13.89 39.44
CA LEU A 42 1.37 13.69 39.88
C LEU A 42 1.21 14.20 41.33
N PRO A 43 0.08 14.84 41.66
CA PRO A 43 -0.20 15.28 43.02
C PRO A 43 -0.29 14.06 43.96
N GLY A 44 0.19 14.23 45.20
CA GLY A 44 0.08 13.20 46.22
C GLY A 44 -1.37 12.99 46.67
N LEU A 45 -1.66 11.80 47.18
CA LEU A 45 -2.97 11.47 47.74
C LEU A 45 -3.35 12.44 48.88
N PRO A 46 -4.60 12.92 48.93
CA PRO A 46 -5.10 13.64 50.09
C PRO A 46 -5.07 12.74 51.34
N ARG A 47 -5.06 13.36 52.53
CA ARG A 47 -5.02 12.61 53.81
C ARG A 47 -6.22 11.68 53.93
N ALA A 48 -5.95 10.42 54.27
CA ALA A 48 -6.98 9.42 54.49
C ALA A 48 -8.00 9.84 55.56
N PHE A 49 -9.27 9.48 55.36
CA PHE A 49 -10.31 9.69 56.37
C PHE A 49 -9.98 8.95 57.68
N ASP A 50 -9.96 9.66 58.81
CA ASP A 50 -9.55 9.11 60.10
C ASP A 50 -10.70 8.30 60.76
N GLN A 51 -10.70 7.00 60.49
CA GLN A 51 -11.67 6.08 61.06
C GLN A 51 -11.54 5.92 62.59
N GLN A 52 -10.36 6.19 63.16
CA GLN A 52 -10.16 6.08 64.61
C GLN A 52 -10.87 7.22 65.35
N GLN A 53 -10.85 8.43 64.79
CA GLN A 53 -11.61 9.56 65.33
C GLN A 53 -13.12 9.33 65.24
N LEU A 54 -13.62 8.81 64.11
CA LEU A 54 -15.04 8.47 63.98
C LEU A 54 -15.47 7.41 65.00
N TYR A 55 -14.63 6.40 65.23
CA TYR A 55 -14.86 5.39 66.26
C TYR A 55 -14.92 6.00 67.67
N ALA A 56 -13.97 6.87 68.02
CA ALA A 56 -13.95 7.54 69.32
C ALA A 56 -15.21 8.41 69.54
N VAL A 57 -15.63 9.15 68.50
CA VAL A 57 -16.85 9.97 68.51
C VAL A 57 -18.10 9.10 68.65
N ASN A 58 -18.16 7.95 67.98
CA ASN A 58 -19.26 6.98 68.08
C ASN A 58 -19.41 6.37 69.49
N GLN A 59 -18.35 6.35 70.29
CA GLN A 59 -18.42 5.89 71.68
C GLN A 59 -18.77 7.01 72.67
N ALA A 60 -18.33 8.24 72.39
CA ALA A 60 -18.41 9.35 73.33
C ALA A 60 -19.70 10.19 73.25
N TRP A 61 -20.55 10.00 72.24
CA TRP A 61 -21.70 10.89 72.00
C TRP A 61 -22.82 10.77 73.03
N ARG A 62 -22.93 9.62 73.71
CA ARG A 62 -23.91 9.37 74.78
C ARG A 62 -23.38 9.96 76.09
N VAL A 63 -23.98 11.08 76.50
CA VAL A 63 -23.57 11.82 77.69
C VAL A 63 -24.54 11.60 78.85
N ALA A 64 -25.79 11.22 78.57
CA ALA A 64 -26.77 10.88 79.58
C ALA A 64 -26.49 9.48 80.16
N PRO A 65 -26.45 9.32 81.49
CA PRO A 65 -26.41 7.99 82.12
C PRO A 65 -27.69 7.21 81.82
N ASP A 66 -27.58 5.88 81.72
CA ASP A 66 -28.74 5.01 81.60
C ASP A 66 -29.68 5.26 82.79
N THR A 67 -30.93 5.62 82.49
CA THR A 67 -31.92 6.04 83.49
C THR A 67 -32.20 4.95 84.53
N GLU A 68 -31.91 3.69 84.18
CA GLU A 68 -31.96 2.53 85.08
C GLU A 68 -30.84 2.54 86.14
N GLN A 69 -29.64 3.05 85.83
CA GLN A 69 -28.51 3.12 86.77
C GLN A 69 -28.66 4.24 87.82
N LEU A 70 -29.53 5.22 87.56
CA LEU A 70 -29.85 6.30 88.50
C LEU A 70 -30.75 5.83 89.67
N LEU A 71 -31.33 4.62 89.59
CA LEU A 71 -32.27 4.06 90.56
C LEU A 71 -31.58 3.35 91.73
N GLY A 72 -31.01 4.13 92.66
CA GLY A 72 -30.66 3.64 94.00
C GLY A 72 -31.85 3.63 94.97
N THR A 73 -31.72 3.00 96.14
CA THR A 73 -32.75 2.98 97.20
C THR A 73 -32.59 4.13 98.22
N GLY A 74 -33.68 4.79 98.59
CA GLY A 74 -33.75 5.74 99.73
C GLY A 74 -33.72 7.24 99.38
N TRP A 75 -33.44 8.10 100.37
CA TRP A 75 -33.47 9.57 100.25
C TRP A 75 -32.50 10.13 99.19
N LYS A 76 -31.38 9.45 98.96
CA LYS A 76 -30.43 9.77 97.88
C LYS A 76 -31.06 9.71 96.49
N ARG A 77 -32.10 8.89 96.27
CA ARG A 77 -32.88 8.85 95.02
C ARG A 77 -33.63 10.15 94.77
N ARG A 78 -34.28 10.69 95.81
CA ARG A 78 -35.08 11.92 95.70
C ARG A 78 -34.19 13.12 95.37
N LEU A 79 -33.02 13.20 95.98
CA LEU A 79 -32.03 14.24 95.69
C LEU A 79 -31.52 14.15 94.25
N ARG A 80 -31.13 12.94 93.79
CA ARG A 80 -30.66 12.73 92.41
C ARG A 80 -31.74 13.00 91.36
N ALA A 81 -32.98 12.59 91.63
CA ALA A 81 -34.11 12.83 90.74
C ALA A 81 -34.43 14.33 90.59
N TRP A 82 -34.39 15.08 91.70
CA TRP A 82 -34.59 16.53 91.68
C TRP A 82 -33.46 17.27 90.93
N VAL A 83 -32.21 16.86 91.14
CA VAL A 83 -31.08 17.40 90.36
C VAL A 83 -31.22 17.06 88.87
N TRP A 84 -31.67 15.85 88.55
CA TRP A 84 -31.90 15.42 87.17
C TRP A 84 -33.08 16.16 86.50
N GLU A 85 -34.13 16.52 87.23
CA GLU A 85 -35.20 17.39 86.71
C GLU A 85 -34.69 18.77 86.25
N LEU A 86 -33.64 19.29 86.91
CA LEU A 86 -33.03 20.58 86.59
C LEU A 86 -32.03 20.50 85.42
N ILE A 87 -31.18 19.46 85.38
CA ILE A 87 -30.09 19.35 84.39
C ILE A 87 -30.40 18.41 83.22
N GLY A 88 -31.33 17.48 83.39
CA GLY A 88 -31.71 16.44 82.42
C GLY A 88 -32.09 17.02 81.05
N PRO A 89 -32.97 18.03 80.96
CA PRO A 89 -33.34 18.62 79.67
C PRO A 89 -32.16 19.24 78.89
N ILE A 90 -31.13 19.74 79.60
CA ILE A 90 -29.92 20.30 78.97
C ILE A 90 -29.01 19.18 78.47
N VAL A 91 -28.83 18.13 79.27
CA VAL A 91 -28.04 16.95 78.91
C VAL A 91 -28.67 16.18 77.75
N GLU A 92 -29.99 16.02 77.75
CA GLU A 92 -30.75 15.41 76.65
C GLU A 92 -30.65 16.21 75.35
N ARG A 93 -30.72 17.55 75.42
CA ARG A 93 -30.51 18.41 74.25
C ARG A 93 -29.09 18.29 73.70
N GLN A 94 -28.08 18.24 74.56
CA GLN A 94 -26.69 18.04 74.15
C GLN A 94 -26.50 16.66 73.51
N GLN A 95 -27.07 15.61 74.09
CA GLN A 95 -27.01 14.26 73.53
C GLN A 95 -27.74 14.17 72.18
N HIS A 96 -28.88 14.83 72.02
CA HIS A 96 -29.58 14.91 70.75
C HIS A 96 -28.73 15.61 69.67
N PHE A 97 -28.14 16.77 70.00
CA PHE A 97 -27.22 17.47 69.10
C PHE A 97 -26.02 16.59 68.71
N ASN A 98 -25.37 15.96 69.69
CA ASN A 98 -24.26 15.04 69.44
C ASN A 98 -24.71 13.89 68.52
N GLY A 99 -25.87 13.29 68.77
CA GLY A 99 -26.43 12.21 67.95
C GLY A 99 -26.66 12.61 66.49
N VAL A 100 -27.14 13.83 66.23
CA VAL A 100 -27.32 14.35 64.86
C VAL A 100 -25.98 14.56 64.16
N VAL A 101 -24.98 15.11 64.86
CA VAL A 101 -23.62 15.27 64.30
C VAL A 101 -23.00 13.92 63.97
N VAL A 102 -23.13 12.95 64.88
CA VAL A 102 -22.63 11.58 64.68
C VAL A 102 -23.33 10.87 63.53
N ASP A 103 -24.65 10.99 63.42
CA ASP A 103 -25.41 10.44 62.30
C ASP A 103 -24.96 11.07 60.97
N HIS A 104 -24.77 12.39 60.91
CA HIS A 104 -24.26 13.06 59.73
C HIS A 104 -22.86 12.56 59.34
N LEU A 105 -21.91 12.50 60.29
CA LEU A 105 -20.55 12.01 60.05
C LEU A 105 -20.53 10.56 59.57
N ASN A 106 -21.35 9.68 60.14
CA ASN A 106 -21.44 8.28 59.71
C ASN A 106 -22.08 8.14 58.32
N ARG A 107 -22.98 9.05 57.92
CA ARG A 107 -23.57 9.05 56.57
C ARG A 107 -22.62 9.58 55.50
N THR A 108 -21.74 10.52 55.83
CA THR A 108 -20.78 11.09 54.86
C THR A 108 -19.48 10.30 54.78
N ALA A 109 -19.09 9.59 55.84
CA ALA A 109 -17.84 8.81 55.88
C ALA A 109 -17.69 7.78 54.73
N PRO A 110 -18.72 6.98 54.36
CA PRO A 110 -18.57 6.03 53.24
C PRO A 110 -18.28 6.72 51.91
N ALA A 111 -18.96 7.84 51.62
CA ALA A 111 -18.77 8.59 50.38
C ALA A 111 -17.38 9.26 50.31
N GLU A 112 -16.86 9.75 51.43
CA GLU A 112 -15.50 10.28 51.53
C GLU A 112 -14.45 9.18 51.31
N VAL A 113 -14.65 7.99 51.89
CA VAL A 113 -13.75 6.84 51.71
C VAL A 113 -13.77 6.36 50.25
N GLU A 114 -14.95 6.24 49.65
CA GLU A 114 -15.12 5.84 48.25
C GLU A 114 -14.48 6.86 47.29
N GLY A 115 -14.71 8.15 47.52
CA GLY A 115 -14.09 9.23 46.73
C GLY A 115 -12.55 9.22 46.82
N GLN A 116 -11.99 8.94 48.00
CA GLN A 116 -10.54 8.79 48.16
C GLN A 116 -9.98 7.58 47.42
N GLN A 117 -10.69 6.44 47.45
CA GLN A 117 -10.29 5.24 46.72
C GLN A 117 -10.36 5.45 45.21
N ALA A 118 -11.42 6.09 44.72
CA ALA A 118 -11.56 6.42 43.30
C ALA A 118 -10.45 7.37 42.83
N LEU A 119 -10.15 8.43 43.60
CA LEU A 119 -9.06 9.34 43.29
C LEU A 119 -7.70 8.62 43.28
N ALA A 120 -7.48 7.68 44.20
CA ALA A 120 -6.27 6.88 44.23
C ALA A 120 -6.13 6.01 42.98
N ALA A 121 -7.18 5.31 42.59
CA ALA A 121 -7.20 4.50 41.37
C ALA A 121 -6.95 5.34 40.11
N VAL A 122 -7.50 6.56 40.03
CA VAL A 122 -7.26 7.46 38.90
C VAL A 122 -5.81 7.94 38.85
N ILE A 123 -5.23 8.32 40.00
CA ILE A 123 -3.81 8.73 40.06
C ILE A 123 -2.89 7.57 39.67
N GLU A 124 -3.19 6.35 40.12
CA GLU A 124 -2.46 5.13 39.76
C GLU A 124 -2.57 4.83 38.25
N ALA A 125 -3.77 4.83 37.69
CA ALA A 125 -4.00 4.59 36.26
C ALA A 125 -3.34 5.66 35.37
N LEU A 126 -3.38 6.93 35.77
CA LEU A 126 -2.63 8.00 35.09
C LEU A 126 -1.13 7.76 35.19
N GLY A 127 -0.65 7.27 36.34
CA GLY A 127 0.73 6.85 36.54
C GLY A 127 1.16 5.76 35.55
N GLU A 128 0.41 4.68 35.46
CA GLU A 128 0.65 3.56 34.54
C GLU A 128 0.59 4.00 33.08
N TYR A 129 -0.40 4.82 32.70
CA TYR A 129 -0.53 5.34 31.34
C TYR A 129 0.68 6.20 30.94
N THR A 130 1.13 7.09 31.84
CA THR A 130 2.32 7.91 31.57
C THR A 130 3.59 7.08 31.40
N GLU A 131 3.73 5.99 32.17
CA GLU A 131 4.87 5.07 32.08
C GLU A 131 4.83 4.24 30.78
N ALA A 132 3.64 3.78 30.38
CA ALA A 132 3.43 3.09 29.11
C ALA A 132 3.74 3.99 27.91
N LEU A 133 3.34 5.27 27.97
CA LEU A 133 3.60 6.25 26.93
C LEU A 133 5.10 6.55 26.79
N GLU A 134 5.81 6.71 27.91
CA GLU A 134 7.27 6.87 27.94
C GLU A 134 7.96 5.66 27.31
N THR A 135 7.56 4.44 27.72
CA THR A 135 8.08 3.19 27.14
C THR A 135 7.83 3.09 25.64
N PHE A 136 6.63 3.47 25.18
CA PHE A 136 6.28 3.47 23.76
C PHE A 136 7.14 4.45 22.97
N GLN A 137 7.30 5.68 23.46
CA GLN A 137 8.14 6.70 22.83
C GLN A 137 9.60 6.25 22.73
N SER A 138 10.17 5.69 23.79
CA SER A 138 11.54 5.14 23.76
C SER A 138 11.67 4.00 22.76
N ARG A 139 10.69 3.08 22.69
CA ARG A 139 10.70 1.98 21.71
C ARG A 139 10.55 2.48 20.28
N LEU A 140 9.76 3.52 20.04
CA LEU A 140 9.57 4.13 18.73
C LEU A 140 10.88 4.76 18.23
N ILE A 141 11.61 5.46 19.11
CA ILE A 141 12.94 6.01 18.80
C ILE A 141 13.93 4.89 18.48
N GLN A 142 13.97 3.82 19.29
CA GLN A 142 14.82 2.66 19.02
C GLN A 142 14.48 1.97 17.70
N TYR A 143 13.19 1.86 17.36
CA TYR A 143 12.74 1.31 16.10
C TYR A 143 13.17 2.20 14.91
N ALA A 144 12.98 3.52 15.02
CA ALA A 144 13.43 4.47 14.01
C ALA A 144 14.96 4.39 13.78
N GLN A 145 15.75 4.21 14.84
CA GLN A 145 17.20 3.99 14.75
C GLN A 145 17.57 2.71 13.99
N GLN A 146 16.71 1.68 13.96
CA GLN A 146 16.96 0.41 13.28
C GLN A 146 16.53 0.40 11.81
N ILE A 147 15.63 1.31 11.40
CA ILE A 147 15.13 1.37 10.03
C ILE A 147 16.21 1.91 9.07
N THR A 148 16.99 2.91 9.46
CA THR A 148 17.98 3.54 8.56
C THR A 148 19.05 2.56 8.10
N PRO A 149 19.70 1.77 8.99
CA PRO A 149 20.63 0.73 8.55
C PRO A 149 19.96 -0.30 7.65
N PHE A 150 18.69 -0.65 7.89
CA PHE A 150 17.98 -1.67 7.10
C PHE A 150 17.64 -1.19 5.68
N VAL A 151 17.13 0.04 5.55
CA VAL A 151 16.81 0.67 4.26
C VAL A 151 18.09 0.91 3.45
N ASP A 152 19.14 1.44 4.09
CA ASP A 152 20.41 1.66 3.40
C ASP A 152 21.06 0.34 2.96
N THR A 153 21.10 -0.68 3.83
CA THR A 153 21.70 -1.99 3.45
C THR A 153 20.96 -2.62 2.26
N LYS A 154 19.63 -2.43 2.18
CA LYS A 154 18.82 -2.90 1.05
C LYS A 154 19.09 -2.11 -0.23
N ASP A 155 19.18 -0.79 -0.16
CA ASP A 155 19.56 0.04 -1.32
C ASP A 155 20.97 -0.30 -1.83
N TYR A 156 21.91 -0.63 -0.94
CA TYR A 156 23.25 -1.07 -1.31
C TYR A 156 23.31 -2.51 -1.83
N GLU A 157 22.52 -3.45 -1.30
CA GLU A 157 22.38 -4.80 -1.87
C GLU A 157 21.82 -4.70 -3.30
N VAL A 158 20.81 -3.87 -3.52
CA VAL A 158 20.20 -3.65 -4.83
C VAL A 158 21.14 -2.94 -5.80
N ALA A 159 21.87 -1.91 -5.35
CA ALA A 159 22.89 -1.24 -6.17
C ALA A 159 24.14 -2.11 -6.43
N GLY A 160 24.45 -3.02 -5.50
CA GLY A 160 25.51 -4.02 -5.63
C GLY A 160 25.12 -5.12 -6.61
N LEU A 161 23.89 -5.65 -6.51
CA LEU A 161 23.32 -6.59 -7.47
C LEU A 161 23.24 -5.98 -8.87
N SER A 162 22.79 -4.73 -8.98
CA SER A 162 22.69 -4.03 -10.26
C SER A 162 24.07 -3.85 -10.91
N ARG A 163 25.11 -3.51 -10.13
CA ARG A 163 26.49 -3.41 -10.65
C ARG A 163 27.10 -4.77 -10.99
N ALA A 164 26.84 -5.80 -10.19
CA ALA A 164 27.27 -7.17 -10.49
C ALA A 164 26.61 -7.69 -11.78
N MET A 165 25.33 -7.38 -11.97
CA MET A 165 24.56 -7.70 -13.17
C MET A 165 25.05 -6.93 -14.39
N MET A 166 25.36 -5.64 -14.26
CA MET A 166 25.98 -4.85 -15.34
C MET A 166 27.34 -5.41 -15.75
N ASN A 167 28.20 -5.76 -14.80
CA ASN A 167 29.50 -6.37 -15.10
C ASN A 167 29.36 -7.77 -15.74
N ALA A 168 28.35 -8.53 -15.34
CA ALA A 168 28.03 -9.82 -15.96
C ALA A 168 27.51 -9.65 -17.39
N LEU A 169 26.66 -8.63 -17.62
CA LEU A 169 26.15 -8.26 -18.95
C LEU A 169 27.28 -7.78 -19.87
N ASP A 170 28.21 -6.97 -19.39
CA ASP A 170 29.40 -6.55 -20.15
C ASP A 170 30.28 -7.75 -20.52
N GLY A 171 30.50 -8.68 -19.59
CA GLY A 171 31.21 -9.93 -19.84
C GLY A 171 30.51 -10.83 -20.88
N LEU A 172 29.18 -10.91 -20.81
CA LEU A 172 28.36 -11.67 -21.77
C LEU A 172 28.37 -11.01 -23.15
N SER A 173 28.30 -9.68 -23.20
CA SER A 173 28.35 -8.87 -24.42
C SER A 173 29.70 -9.02 -25.12
N ASP A 174 30.80 -9.05 -24.35
CA ASP A 174 32.14 -9.36 -24.87
C ASP A 174 32.25 -10.78 -25.43
N GLU A 175 31.63 -11.76 -24.79
CA GLU A 175 31.60 -13.14 -25.27
C GLU A 175 30.73 -13.30 -26.53
N VAL A 176 29.58 -12.62 -26.59
CA VAL A 176 28.72 -12.57 -27.77
C VAL A 176 29.43 -11.89 -28.94
N ARG A 177 30.13 -10.78 -28.68
CA ARG A 177 30.96 -10.09 -29.67
C ARG A 177 32.05 -11.01 -30.23
N LYS A 178 32.78 -11.72 -29.36
CA LYS A 178 33.79 -12.71 -29.78
C LYS A 178 33.18 -13.83 -30.62
N ARG A 179 31.98 -14.31 -30.28
CA ARG A 179 31.29 -15.36 -31.05
C ARG A 179 30.78 -14.87 -32.39
N ALA A 180 30.30 -13.64 -32.47
CA ALA A 180 29.88 -12.99 -33.71
C ALA A 180 31.08 -12.78 -34.66
N GLU A 181 32.20 -12.29 -34.14
CA GLU A 181 33.46 -12.17 -34.89
C GLU A 181 33.96 -13.53 -35.40
N ALA A 182 33.90 -14.57 -34.56
CA ALA A 182 34.26 -15.93 -34.97
C ALA A 182 33.30 -16.52 -36.01
N ALA A 183 32.00 -16.18 -35.95
CA ALA A 183 30.99 -16.61 -36.92
C ALA A 183 31.19 -15.93 -38.27
N ALA A 184 31.38 -14.60 -38.29
CA ALA A 184 31.70 -13.85 -39.50
C ALA A 184 33.00 -14.36 -40.16
N ALA A 185 34.01 -14.71 -39.37
CA ALA A 185 35.24 -15.32 -39.88
C ALA A 185 35.06 -16.74 -40.43
N ARG A 186 34.02 -17.49 -40.00
CA ARG A 186 33.65 -18.78 -40.61
C ARG A 186 32.88 -18.58 -41.90
N GLU A 187 31.93 -17.65 -41.93
CA GLU A 187 31.14 -17.30 -43.11
C GLU A 187 32.04 -16.82 -44.25
N GLN A 188 32.99 -15.92 -43.98
CA GLN A 188 33.97 -15.49 -44.99
C GLN A 188 34.84 -16.64 -45.53
N ARG A 189 35.13 -17.66 -44.71
CA ARG A 189 35.84 -18.86 -45.18
C ARG A 189 34.97 -19.71 -46.09
N TYR A 190 33.69 -19.89 -45.76
CA TYR A 190 32.75 -20.61 -46.62
C TYR A 190 32.52 -19.89 -47.94
N THR A 191 32.35 -18.57 -47.94
CA THR A 191 32.19 -17.79 -49.18
C THR A 191 33.40 -17.93 -50.08
N ARG A 192 34.63 -17.89 -49.52
CA ARG A 192 35.86 -18.14 -50.29
C ARG A 192 35.92 -19.55 -50.87
N GLN A 193 35.55 -20.57 -50.10
CA GLN A 193 35.49 -21.96 -50.60
C GLN A 193 34.44 -22.12 -51.70
N VAL A 194 33.29 -21.46 -51.58
CA VAL A 194 32.23 -21.46 -52.59
C VAL A 194 32.68 -20.74 -53.87
N ASP A 195 33.40 -19.63 -53.75
CA ASP A 195 33.96 -18.92 -54.91
C ASP A 195 35.08 -19.74 -55.59
N GLU A 196 35.91 -20.44 -54.82
CA GLU A 196 36.91 -21.38 -55.33
C GLU A 196 36.26 -22.58 -56.04
N LEU A 197 35.15 -23.09 -55.49
CA LEU A 197 34.37 -24.14 -56.15
C LEU A 197 33.67 -23.62 -57.41
N ARG A 198 33.13 -22.39 -57.39
CA ARG A 198 32.51 -21.73 -58.55
C ARG A 198 33.50 -21.47 -59.67
N THR A 199 34.71 -21.04 -59.33
CA THR A 199 35.79 -20.85 -60.32
C THR A 199 36.23 -22.18 -60.92
N THR A 200 36.35 -23.24 -60.10
CA THR A 200 36.65 -24.60 -60.58
C THR A 200 35.52 -25.15 -61.47
N VAL A 201 34.27 -25.00 -61.05
CA VAL A 201 33.08 -25.37 -61.85
C VAL A 201 33.01 -24.53 -63.13
N GLY A 202 33.33 -23.24 -63.07
CA GLY A 202 33.42 -22.36 -64.22
C GLY A 202 34.47 -22.82 -65.23
N GLN A 203 35.64 -23.29 -64.77
CA GLN A 203 36.67 -23.86 -65.63
C GLN A 203 36.21 -25.17 -66.28
N VAL A 204 35.54 -26.05 -65.53
CA VAL A 204 34.96 -27.30 -66.05
C VAL A 204 33.84 -27.01 -67.06
N GLN A 205 32.96 -26.07 -66.75
CA GLN A 205 31.88 -25.62 -67.64
C GLN A 205 32.42 -24.93 -68.88
N HIS A 206 33.49 -24.13 -68.79
CA HIS A 206 34.15 -23.55 -69.96
C HIS A 206 34.78 -24.62 -70.85
N GLY A 207 35.39 -25.66 -70.26
CA GLY A 207 35.85 -26.84 -71.00
C GLY A 207 34.70 -27.57 -71.68
N LEU A 208 33.59 -27.79 -70.95
CA LEU A 208 32.40 -28.46 -71.48
C LEU A 208 31.69 -27.61 -72.55
N LEU A 209 31.65 -26.29 -72.41
CA LEU A 209 31.09 -25.34 -73.37
C LEU A 209 31.97 -25.17 -74.60
N ALA A 210 33.30 -25.34 -74.50
CA ALA A 210 34.16 -25.41 -75.66
C ALA A 210 33.89 -26.68 -76.49
N VAL A 211 33.70 -27.82 -75.81
CA VAL A 211 33.26 -29.09 -76.43
C VAL A 211 31.84 -28.96 -76.99
N ARG A 212 30.94 -28.31 -76.25
CA ARG A 212 29.55 -28.10 -76.65
C ARG A 212 29.40 -27.06 -77.77
N ARG A 213 30.21 -25.99 -77.84
CA ARG A 213 30.24 -25.06 -79.00
C ARG A 213 30.71 -25.74 -80.27
N GLN A 214 31.60 -26.73 -80.19
CA GLN A 214 31.92 -27.59 -81.34
C GLN A 214 30.74 -28.46 -81.77
N LEU A 215 29.82 -28.78 -80.85
CA LEU A 215 28.61 -29.58 -81.10
C LEU A 215 27.36 -28.74 -81.41
N GLU A 216 27.28 -27.49 -80.97
CA GLU A 216 26.12 -26.59 -81.08
C GLU A 216 26.33 -25.46 -82.10
N GLY A 217 27.51 -25.36 -82.72
CA GLY A 217 27.63 -24.84 -84.08
C GLY A 217 26.79 -25.63 -85.11
N LEU A 218 26.20 -26.75 -84.68
CA LEU A 218 25.26 -27.59 -85.44
C LEU A 218 23.81 -27.51 -84.93
N ALA A 219 23.49 -26.77 -83.86
CA ALA A 219 22.12 -26.74 -83.32
C ALA A 219 21.84 -25.43 -82.57
N SER A 220 21.25 -24.51 -83.33
CA SER A 220 20.57 -23.26 -82.95
C SER A 220 19.74 -23.25 -81.65
N GLY A 221 19.67 -22.09 -80.99
CA GLY A 221 18.42 -21.61 -80.35
C GLY A 221 18.50 -21.12 -78.88
N GLU A 222 18.50 -19.80 -78.71
CA GLU A 222 17.81 -18.93 -77.71
C GLU A 222 17.52 -19.30 -76.22
N VAL A 223 18.00 -18.41 -75.30
CA VAL A 223 17.31 -17.60 -74.24
C VAL A 223 16.76 -18.15 -72.88
N ALA A 224 17.23 -17.51 -71.78
CA ALA A 224 16.61 -17.06 -70.48
C ALA A 224 16.57 -17.88 -69.14
N ARG A 225 17.09 -17.19 -68.07
CA ARG A 225 16.70 -16.92 -66.62
C ARG A 225 15.60 -17.76 -65.92
N ASP A 226 15.47 -17.93 -64.58
CA ASP A 226 15.96 -17.31 -63.31
C ASP A 226 15.69 -18.21 -62.06
N ASP A 227 16.46 -18.02 -60.99
CA ASP A 227 16.25 -18.02 -59.50
C ASP A 227 15.34 -18.97 -58.66
N ALA A 228 15.87 -19.39 -57.47
CA ALA A 228 15.28 -19.22 -56.12
C ALA A 228 16.18 -19.76 -54.96
N ALA A 229 16.18 -19.06 -53.80
CA ALA A 229 16.81 -19.40 -52.51
C ALA A 229 15.75 -19.82 -51.44
N PRO A 230 16.15 -20.36 -50.25
CA PRO A 230 15.84 -19.63 -49.00
C PRO A 230 16.83 -19.85 -47.83
N GLY A 231 16.76 -19.00 -46.79
CA GLY A 231 17.47 -19.18 -45.51
C GLY A 231 16.72 -18.59 -44.32
N GLU A 232 16.71 -19.31 -43.19
CA GLU A 232 16.14 -18.92 -41.90
C GLU A 232 16.87 -19.68 -40.77
N ALA A 233 17.37 -18.97 -39.72
CA ALA A 233 17.58 -19.43 -38.34
C ALA A 233 18.60 -18.55 -37.58
N ALA A 234 18.14 -17.52 -36.84
CA ALA A 234 18.99 -16.81 -35.86
C ALA A 234 18.24 -16.12 -34.69
N LEU A 235 16.93 -16.33 -34.48
CA LEU A 235 16.12 -15.60 -33.48
C LEU A 235 16.06 -16.21 -32.06
N ALA A 236 16.55 -17.44 -31.83
CA ALA A 236 16.04 -18.26 -30.71
C ALA A 236 16.64 -18.08 -29.30
N LYS A 237 17.53 -17.10 -29.03
CA LYS A 237 18.26 -17.05 -27.73
C LYS A 237 17.90 -15.87 -26.81
N ALA A 238 17.55 -14.70 -27.36
CA ALA A 238 17.08 -13.57 -26.55
C ALA A 238 15.66 -13.80 -26.01
N ASP A 239 14.85 -14.56 -26.76
CA ASP A 239 13.46 -14.88 -26.39
C ASP A 239 13.38 -15.79 -25.17
N LEU A 240 14.40 -16.59 -24.88
CA LEU A 240 14.38 -17.57 -23.79
C LEU A 240 14.60 -16.93 -22.41
N ASP A 241 15.49 -15.95 -22.30
CA ASP A 241 15.76 -15.26 -21.03
C ASP A 241 14.59 -14.32 -20.66
N ALA A 242 14.01 -13.64 -21.66
CA ALA A 242 12.79 -12.86 -21.47
C ALA A 242 11.57 -13.71 -21.09
N ALA A 243 11.46 -14.94 -21.61
CA ALA A 243 10.39 -15.87 -21.26
C ALA A 243 10.48 -16.35 -19.80
N VAL A 244 11.68 -16.62 -19.28
CA VAL A 244 11.85 -17.05 -17.88
C VAL A 244 11.46 -15.95 -16.88
N ASP A 245 11.82 -14.69 -17.16
CA ASP A 245 11.42 -13.54 -16.35
C ASP A 245 9.91 -13.26 -16.46
N ALA A 246 9.33 -13.43 -17.66
CA ALA A 246 7.88 -13.33 -17.88
C ALA A 246 7.11 -14.39 -17.08
N TYR A 247 7.58 -15.64 -17.06
CA TYR A 247 6.94 -16.74 -16.33
C TYR A 247 6.96 -16.52 -14.81
N ALA A 248 8.06 -16.00 -14.28
CA ALA A 248 8.18 -15.66 -12.86
C ALA A 248 7.22 -14.53 -12.47
N TYR A 249 7.07 -13.51 -13.32
CA TYR A 249 6.12 -12.41 -13.12
C TYR A 249 4.66 -12.87 -13.22
N VAL A 250 4.31 -13.72 -14.19
CA VAL A 250 2.99 -14.36 -14.32
C VAL A 250 2.64 -15.12 -13.03
N GLY A 251 3.60 -15.84 -12.45
CA GLY A 251 3.42 -16.54 -11.17
C GLY A 251 3.13 -15.59 -10.00
N PHE A 252 3.85 -14.48 -9.90
CA PHE A 252 3.62 -13.44 -8.89
C PHE A 252 2.24 -12.80 -9.04
N GLU A 253 1.89 -12.39 -10.26
CA GLU A 253 0.60 -11.77 -10.54
C GLU A 253 -0.56 -12.73 -10.23
N ASN A 254 -0.45 -14.00 -10.63
CA ASN A 254 -1.47 -15.02 -10.32
C ASN A 254 -1.68 -15.21 -8.81
N LEU A 255 -0.62 -15.12 -8.01
CA LEU A 255 -0.68 -15.31 -6.55
C LEU A 255 -1.37 -14.13 -5.85
N TYR A 256 -1.10 -12.90 -6.28
CA TYR A 256 -1.52 -11.69 -5.55
C TYR A 256 -2.67 -10.91 -6.19
N ARG A 257 -2.89 -11.03 -7.50
CA ARG A 257 -4.02 -10.41 -8.21
C ARG A 257 -5.33 -11.14 -7.92
N GLY A 258 -5.26 -12.44 -7.66
CA GLY A 258 -6.40 -13.29 -7.36
C GLY A 258 -6.85 -14.15 -8.55
N SER A 259 -7.91 -14.92 -8.30
CA SER A 259 -8.42 -15.88 -9.28
C SER A 259 -9.01 -15.18 -10.51
N ARG A 260 -9.03 -15.86 -11.66
CA ARG A 260 -9.66 -15.34 -12.88
C ARG A 260 -11.14 -14.98 -12.66
N ASP A 261 -11.89 -15.79 -11.91
CA ASP A 261 -13.31 -15.55 -11.66
C ASP A 261 -13.54 -14.30 -10.79
N GLU A 262 -12.68 -14.08 -9.80
CA GLU A 262 -12.71 -12.88 -8.97
C GLU A 262 -12.41 -11.62 -9.79
N ILE A 263 -11.33 -11.64 -10.56
CA ILE A 263 -10.96 -10.52 -11.44
C ILE A 263 -12.04 -10.25 -12.46
N ARG A 264 -12.59 -11.31 -13.08
CA ARG A 264 -13.72 -11.21 -14.00
C ARG A 264 -14.94 -10.55 -13.34
N SER A 265 -15.28 -10.93 -12.10
CA SER A 265 -16.40 -10.31 -11.38
C SER A 265 -16.18 -8.81 -11.15
N ARG A 266 -14.96 -8.40 -10.80
CA ARG A 266 -14.61 -6.98 -10.62
C ARG A 266 -14.70 -6.21 -11.95
N LEU A 267 -14.11 -6.76 -13.01
CA LEU A 267 -14.08 -6.11 -14.33
C LEU A 267 -15.46 -6.03 -15.00
N ALA A 268 -16.43 -6.86 -14.61
CA ALA A 268 -17.79 -6.80 -15.11
C ALA A 268 -18.49 -5.44 -14.84
N GLU A 269 -18.07 -4.70 -13.80
CA GLU A 269 -18.58 -3.36 -13.46
C GLU A 269 -18.28 -2.29 -14.53
N TYR A 270 -17.37 -2.57 -15.47
CA TYR A 270 -17.05 -1.68 -16.59
C TYR A 270 -17.88 -1.93 -17.83
N LEU A 271 -18.53 -3.10 -17.96
CA LEU A 271 -19.29 -3.46 -19.15
C LEU A 271 -20.32 -2.40 -19.58
N PRO A 272 -21.08 -1.75 -18.68
CA PRO A 272 -22.02 -0.70 -19.07
C PRO A 272 -21.35 0.51 -19.76
N LEU A 273 -20.06 0.76 -19.50
CA LEU A 273 -19.32 1.85 -20.13
C LEU A 273 -19.00 1.58 -21.60
N PHE A 274 -19.01 0.31 -22.02
CA PHE A 274 -18.71 -0.12 -23.39
C PHE A 274 -19.94 -0.70 -24.11
N GLU A 275 -21.14 -0.50 -23.57
CA GLU A 275 -22.37 -0.94 -24.21
C GLU A 275 -22.57 -0.22 -25.55
N GLY A 276 -22.80 -0.99 -26.61
CA GLY A 276 -22.90 -0.47 -27.98
C GLY A 276 -21.56 -0.03 -28.61
N ALA A 277 -20.45 -0.12 -27.89
CA ALA A 277 -19.13 0.14 -28.45
C ALA A 277 -18.71 -0.98 -29.42
N SER A 278 -17.75 -0.66 -30.29
CA SER A 278 -17.05 -1.63 -31.12
C SER A 278 -15.58 -1.25 -31.20
N ASP A 279 -14.73 -2.24 -31.45
CA ASP A 279 -13.30 -2.03 -31.65
C ASP A 279 -12.68 -1.40 -30.38
N VAL A 280 -12.99 -2.02 -29.23
CA VAL A 280 -12.42 -1.67 -27.93
C VAL A 280 -11.00 -2.23 -27.85
N LEU A 281 -10.04 -1.42 -27.40
CA LEU A 281 -8.68 -1.86 -27.13
C LEU A 281 -8.51 -2.07 -25.62
N ASP A 282 -8.08 -3.27 -25.24
CA ASP A 282 -7.64 -3.60 -23.89
C ASP A 282 -6.11 -3.54 -23.84
N VAL A 283 -5.57 -2.50 -23.21
CA VAL A 283 -4.12 -2.29 -23.06
C VAL A 283 -3.66 -2.95 -21.77
N GLY A 284 -2.63 -3.80 -21.88
CA GLY A 284 -2.21 -4.68 -20.78
C GLY A 284 -3.28 -5.73 -20.50
N CYS A 285 -3.76 -6.41 -21.54
CA CYS A 285 -4.90 -7.32 -21.42
C CYS A 285 -4.61 -8.54 -20.52
N GLY A 286 -3.34 -8.82 -20.23
CA GLY A 286 -2.88 -9.93 -19.41
C GLY A 286 -3.56 -11.23 -19.78
N ARG A 287 -4.22 -11.82 -18.79
CA ARG A 287 -4.95 -13.08 -18.86
C ARG A 287 -6.24 -13.05 -19.70
N GLY A 288 -6.69 -11.88 -20.15
CA GLY A 288 -7.78 -11.68 -21.11
C GLY A 288 -9.20 -11.70 -20.51
N GLU A 289 -9.36 -11.57 -19.19
CA GLU A 289 -10.66 -11.63 -18.52
C GLU A 289 -11.63 -10.56 -19.04
N PHE A 290 -11.14 -9.35 -19.31
CA PHE A 290 -11.97 -8.28 -19.86
C PHE A 290 -12.38 -8.54 -21.31
N LEU A 291 -11.46 -9.04 -22.14
CA LEU A 291 -11.77 -9.46 -23.52
C LEU A 291 -12.86 -10.54 -23.55
N ASP A 292 -12.82 -11.51 -22.64
CA ASP A 292 -13.88 -12.51 -22.53
C ASP A 292 -15.24 -11.89 -22.16
N LEU A 293 -15.26 -10.98 -21.20
CA LEU A 293 -16.47 -10.28 -20.78
C LEU A 293 -17.08 -9.49 -21.95
N LEU A 294 -16.25 -8.77 -22.71
CA LEU A 294 -16.68 -8.04 -23.90
C LEU A 294 -17.23 -8.97 -24.99
N ARG A 295 -16.55 -10.11 -25.22
CA ARG A 295 -17.00 -11.14 -26.18
C ARG A 295 -18.38 -11.68 -25.84
N GLU A 296 -18.68 -11.94 -24.56
CA GLU A 296 -20.01 -12.38 -24.11
C GLU A 296 -21.10 -11.33 -24.36
N ARG A 297 -20.74 -10.05 -24.28
CA ARG A 297 -21.62 -8.93 -24.65
C ARG A 297 -21.63 -8.62 -26.14
N ARG A 298 -20.95 -9.43 -26.96
CA ARG A 298 -20.80 -9.24 -28.42
C ARG A 298 -20.15 -7.90 -28.78
N VAL A 299 -19.35 -7.34 -27.89
CA VAL A 299 -18.52 -6.17 -28.16
C VAL A 299 -17.23 -6.66 -28.81
N ARG A 300 -16.94 -6.18 -30.02
CA ARG A 300 -15.65 -6.48 -30.67
C ARG A 300 -14.55 -5.78 -29.91
N ALA A 301 -13.58 -6.54 -29.43
CA ALA A 301 -12.44 -6.05 -28.67
C ALA A 301 -11.17 -6.82 -29.03
N ARG A 302 -10.03 -6.17 -28.84
CA ARG A 302 -8.72 -6.79 -28.98
C ARG A 302 -7.78 -6.33 -27.88
N GLY A 303 -6.87 -7.20 -27.49
CA GLY A 303 -5.90 -6.96 -26.43
C GLY A 303 -4.48 -6.72 -26.95
N VAL A 304 -3.72 -5.90 -26.23
CA VAL A 304 -2.27 -5.80 -26.39
C VAL A 304 -1.60 -6.02 -25.04
N ASP A 305 -0.56 -6.85 -25.00
CA ASP A 305 0.26 -7.05 -23.81
C ASP A 305 1.73 -7.25 -24.22
N VAL A 306 2.66 -6.85 -23.37
CA VAL A 306 4.10 -7.09 -23.59
C VAL A 306 4.50 -8.51 -23.26
N ASN A 307 3.73 -9.19 -22.40
CA ASN A 307 3.97 -10.57 -22.02
C ASN A 307 3.39 -11.53 -23.07
N THR A 308 4.29 -12.20 -23.80
CA THR A 308 3.92 -13.15 -24.85
C THR A 308 3.14 -14.35 -24.33
N GLU A 309 3.40 -14.81 -23.12
CA GLU A 309 2.75 -15.99 -22.53
C GLU A 309 1.28 -15.71 -22.20
N MET A 310 1.00 -14.54 -21.64
CA MET A 310 -0.36 -14.05 -21.38
C MET A 310 -1.17 -13.93 -22.68
N VAL A 311 -0.53 -13.45 -23.76
CA VAL A 311 -1.14 -13.35 -25.08
C VAL A 311 -1.40 -14.74 -25.68
N GLU A 312 -0.47 -15.67 -25.55
CA GLU A 312 -0.65 -17.06 -26.00
C GLU A 312 -1.80 -17.73 -25.26
N GLU A 313 -1.94 -17.51 -23.95
CA GLU A 313 -3.07 -17.99 -23.17
C GLU A 313 -4.41 -17.38 -23.66
N CYS A 314 -4.44 -16.09 -23.96
CA CYS A 314 -5.60 -15.44 -24.56
C CYS A 314 -5.97 -16.07 -25.91
N ARG A 315 -4.99 -16.26 -26.79
CA ARG A 315 -5.19 -16.84 -28.13
C ARG A 315 -5.67 -18.29 -28.06
N ALA A 316 -5.14 -19.09 -27.14
CA ALA A 316 -5.59 -20.46 -26.90
C ALA A 316 -7.07 -20.52 -26.50
N ARG A 317 -7.62 -19.44 -25.91
CA ARG A 317 -9.03 -19.29 -25.53
C ARG A 317 -9.88 -18.63 -26.62
N GLY A 318 -9.30 -18.39 -27.80
CA GLY A 318 -9.96 -17.77 -28.94
C GLY A 318 -10.24 -16.27 -28.74
N LEU A 319 -9.39 -15.59 -27.97
CA LEU A 319 -9.42 -14.14 -27.82
C LEU A 319 -8.48 -13.47 -28.83
N ASP A 320 -8.85 -12.30 -29.31
CA ASP A 320 -8.01 -11.47 -30.17
C ASP A 320 -7.01 -10.69 -29.31
N ALA A 321 -5.78 -11.21 -29.19
CA ALA A 321 -4.70 -10.59 -28.43
C ALA A 321 -3.40 -10.60 -29.22
N SER A 322 -2.60 -9.54 -29.09
CA SER A 322 -1.31 -9.39 -29.74
C SER A 322 -0.21 -9.02 -28.76
N ALA A 323 0.94 -9.68 -28.89
CA ALA A 323 2.13 -9.34 -28.13
C ALA A 323 2.76 -8.06 -28.71
N GLY A 324 3.02 -7.07 -27.87
CA GLY A 324 3.68 -5.84 -28.29
C GLY A 324 3.51 -4.67 -27.35
N ASP A 325 4.24 -3.60 -27.66
CA ASP A 325 4.16 -2.32 -26.98
C ASP A 325 2.83 -1.60 -27.30
N ALA A 326 2.21 -0.99 -26.27
CA ALA A 326 0.90 -0.35 -26.39
C ALA A 326 0.91 0.85 -27.34
N LEU A 327 1.95 1.71 -27.24
CA LEU A 327 2.11 2.86 -28.13
C LEU A 327 2.32 2.43 -29.58
N THR A 328 3.13 1.41 -29.82
CA THR A 328 3.37 0.86 -31.15
C THR A 328 2.07 0.34 -31.75
N SER A 329 1.31 -0.43 -30.98
CA SER A 329 0.02 -0.98 -31.38
C SER A 329 -1.01 0.10 -31.67
N LEU A 330 -1.09 1.14 -30.83
CA LEU A 330 -1.98 2.28 -31.06
C LEU A 330 -1.59 3.10 -32.30
N ASN A 331 -0.29 3.34 -32.52
CA ASN A 331 0.18 4.12 -33.67
C ASN A 331 -0.09 3.43 -35.02
N ALA A 332 -0.16 2.10 -35.04
CA ALA A 332 -0.50 1.33 -36.24
C ALA A 332 -1.98 1.47 -36.67
N LEU A 333 -2.83 2.04 -35.82
CA LEU A 333 -4.26 2.20 -36.08
C LEU A 333 -4.55 3.49 -36.83
N ALA A 334 -5.63 3.50 -37.59
CA ALA A 334 -6.20 4.74 -38.10
C ALA A 334 -6.67 5.63 -36.94
N ASP A 335 -6.59 6.95 -37.13
CA ASP A 335 -7.21 7.91 -36.20
C ASP A 335 -8.73 7.68 -36.15
N GLU A 336 -9.34 7.99 -35.00
CA GLU A 336 -10.79 7.83 -34.76
C GLU A 336 -11.34 6.43 -35.10
N SER A 337 -10.54 5.38 -34.90
CA SER A 337 -10.92 4.01 -35.23
C SER A 337 -11.44 3.20 -34.03
N LEU A 338 -11.07 3.57 -32.80
CA LEU A 338 -11.43 2.85 -31.58
C LEU A 338 -12.74 3.35 -30.98
N GLY A 339 -13.65 2.45 -30.61
CA GLY A 339 -14.87 2.77 -29.86
C GLY A 339 -14.69 2.77 -28.34
N GLY A 340 -13.52 2.41 -27.85
CA GLY A 340 -13.16 2.49 -26.44
C GLY A 340 -11.73 2.04 -26.17
N LEU A 341 -11.17 2.49 -25.04
CA LEU A 341 -9.89 2.02 -24.53
C LEU A 341 -10.04 1.68 -23.05
N PHE A 342 -9.55 0.52 -22.67
CA PHE A 342 -9.48 0.05 -21.29
C PHE A 342 -8.03 -0.26 -20.94
N ALA A 343 -7.60 0.09 -19.75
CA ALA A 343 -6.32 -0.32 -19.19
C ALA A 343 -6.49 -0.45 -17.67
N ALA A 344 -6.35 -1.65 -17.14
CA ALA A 344 -6.47 -1.90 -15.70
C ALA A 344 -5.18 -2.44 -15.13
N GLN A 345 -4.67 -1.78 -14.09
CA GLN A 345 -3.41 -2.11 -13.42
C GLN A 345 -2.23 -2.07 -14.42
N VAL A 346 -2.17 -1.00 -15.23
CA VAL A 346 -1.12 -0.78 -16.24
C VAL A 346 -0.39 0.54 -16.03
N VAL A 347 -1.14 1.62 -15.77
CA VAL A 347 -0.60 2.99 -15.77
C VAL A 347 0.43 3.24 -14.67
N GLU A 348 0.38 2.48 -13.58
CA GLU A 348 1.34 2.47 -12.47
C GLU A 348 2.73 1.91 -12.86
N HIS A 349 2.80 1.09 -13.91
CA HIS A 349 4.04 0.55 -14.45
C HIS A 349 4.67 1.46 -15.53
N LEU A 350 3.98 2.54 -15.92
CA LEU A 350 4.44 3.41 -17.01
C LEU A 350 5.30 4.55 -16.49
N GLN A 351 6.38 4.84 -17.21
CA GLN A 351 7.12 6.07 -17.00
C GLN A 351 6.24 7.29 -17.34
N PRO A 352 6.38 8.43 -16.61
CA PRO A 352 5.49 9.57 -16.79
C PRO A 352 5.42 10.13 -18.23
N ASP A 353 6.54 10.14 -18.94
CA ASP A 353 6.62 10.58 -20.34
C ASP A 353 5.90 9.61 -21.28
N TYR A 354 6.03 8.30 -21.03
CA TYR A 354 5.29 7.26 -21.76
C TYR A 354 3.79 7.40 -21.53
N LEU A 355 3.33 7.57 -20.28
CA LEU A 355 1.93 7.74 -19.94
C LEU A 355 1.31 8.94 -20.69
N VAL A 356 1.96 10.10 -20.66
CA VAL A 356 1.45 11.29 -21.38
C VAL A 356 1.37 11.04 -22.89
N ARG A 357 2.38 10.39 -23.48
CA ARG A 357 2.35 10.02 -24.90
C ARG A 357 1.23 9.02 -25.21
N LEU A 358 1.01 8.03 -24.34
CA LEU A 358 -0.05 7.05 -24.47
C LEU A 358 -1.41 7.72 -24.48
N LEU A 359 -1.69 8.62 -23.53
CA LEU A 359 -2.95 9.35 -23.44
C LEU A 359 -3.19 10.25 -24.68
N ASN A 360 -2.15 10.93 -25.16
CA ASN A 360 -2.23 11.76 -26.36
C ASN A 360 -2.49 10.94 -27.63
N VAL A 361 -1.86 9.78 -27.76
CA VAL A 361 -2.13 8.86 -28.88
C VAL A 361 -3.53 8.28 -28.76
N ALA A 362 -3.93 7.80 -27.58
CA ALA A 362 -5.26 7.28 -27.32
C ALA A 362 -6.36 8.29 -27.69
N GLY A 363 -6.21 9.56 -27.31
CA GLY A 363 -7.13 10.63 -27.68
C GLY A 363 -7.30 10.78 -29.20
N ARG A 364 -6.24 10.61 -29.99
CA ARG A 364 -6.33 10.65 -31.47
C ARG A 364 -6.97 9.39 -32.06
N LYS A 365 -6.75 8.21 -31.45
CA LYS A 365 -7.25 6.94 -31.97
C LYS A 365 -8.70 6.64 -31.59
N LEU A 366 -9.20 7.26 -30.53
CA LEU A 366 -10.60 7.12 -30.09
C LEU A 366 -11.55 7.95 -30.94
N ARG A 367 -12.71 7.38 -31.29
CA ARG A 367 -13.84 8.08 -31.91
C ARG A 367 -14.38 9.16 -30.98
N PRO A 368 -14.96 10.26 -31.49
CA PRO A 368 -15.74 11.18 -30.66
C PRO A 368 -16.81 10.44 -29.84
N GLY A 369 -16.93 10.75 -28.56
CA GLY A 369 -17.83 10.09 -27.61
C GLY A 369 -17.35 8.73 -27.08
N ALA A 370 -16.25 8.17 -27.61
CA ALA A 370 -15.66 6.94 -27.08
C ALA A 370 -15.00 7.18 -25.72
N ARG A 371 -15.03 6.16 -24.85
CA ARG A 371 -14.52 6.25 -23.49
C ARG A 371 -13.11 5.68 -23.37
N ILE A 372 -12.30 6.31 -22.54
CA ILE A 372 -11.07 5.76 -21.98
C ILE A 372 -11.31 5.46 -20.51
N VAL A 373 -10.89 4.29 -20.05
CA VAL A 373 -11.01 3.85 -18.65
C VAL A 373 -9.65 3.36 -18.19
N LEU A 374 -9.12 3.98 -17.14
CA LEU A 374 -7.80 3.68 -16.57
C LEU A 374 -7.99 3.31 -15.09
N GLU A 375 -7.89 2.02 -14.76
CA GLU A 375 -7.92 1.54 -13.38
C GLU A 375 -6.52 1.37 -12.83
N THR A 376 -6.31 1.79 -11.59
CA THR A 376 -5.05 1.60 -10.84
C THR A 376 -5.31 1.62 -9.33
N ILE A 377 -4.32 1.18 -8.56
CA ILE A 377 -4.33 1.22 -7.10
C ILE A 377 -4.51 2.66 -6.60
N ASN A 378 -5.33 2.85 -5.56
CA ASN A 378 -5.61 4.14 -4.97
C ASN A 378 -4.55 4.56 -3.93
N PRO A 379 -3.63 5.50 -4.23
CA PRO A 379 -2.60 5.91 -3.28
C PRO A 379 -3.15 6.80 -2.15
N ARG A 380 -4.42 7.22 -2.20
CA ARG A 380 -5.06 7.95 -1.10
C ARG A 380 -5.48 7.04 0.05
N CYS A 381 -5.65 5.75 -0.23
CA CYS A 381 -5.92 4.75 0.78
C CYS A 381 -4.59 4.26 1.34
N TRP A 382 -4.32 4.55 2.62
CA TRP A 382 -3.04 4.18 3.23
C TRP A 382 -2.80 2.66 3.16
N PHE A 383 -3.83 1.86 3.41
CA PHE A 383 -3.74 0.40 3.30
C PHE A 383 -3.40 -0.02 1.86
N ALA A 384 -4.10 0.51 0.86
CA ALA A 384 -3.85 0.14 -0.54
C ALA A 384 -2.42 0.49 -0.97
N PHE A 385 -1.87 1.61 -0.50
CA PHE A 385 -0.50 2.01 -0.80
C PHE A 385 0.54 1.07 -0.16
N PHE A 386 0.45 0.83 1.14
CA PHE A 386 1.47 0.07 1.87
C PHE A 386 1.33 -1.45 1.73
N ASP A 387 0.11 -1.97 1.56
CA ASP A 387 -0.11 -3.41 1.40
C ASP A 387 -0.13 -3.83 -0.08
N GLY A 388 -0.72 -3.00 -0.95
CA GLY A 388 -0.87 -3.29 -2.39
C GLY A 388 0.25 -2.71 -3.24
N TYR A 389 0.35 -1.38 -3.29
CA TYR A 389 1.21 -0.68 -4.24
C TYR A 389 2.71 -1.03 -4.07
N ILE A 390 3.26 -0.95 -2.86
CA ILE A 390 4.70 -1.21 -2.66
C ILE A 390 5.08 -2.70 -2.68
N ARG A 391 4.09 -3.61 -2.75
CA ARG A 391 4.33 -5.05 -2.84
C ARG A 391 4.90 -5.45 -4.20
N ASP A 392 4.46 -4.78 -5.25
CA ASP A 392 4.98 -4.98 -6.60
C ASP A 392 6.13 -4.01 -6.87
N ILE A 393 7.34 -4.56 -6.98
CA ILE A 393 8.56 -3.79 -7.20
C ILE A 393 8.68 -3.21 -8.61
N THR A 394 7.80 -3.61 -9.53
CA THR A 394 7.78 -3.12 -10.91
C THR A 394 6.97 -1.82 -11.07
N HIS A 395 6.20 -1.43 -10.04
CA HIS A 395 5.51 -0.14 -10.05
C HIS A 395 6.49 1.02 -10.09
N VAL A 396 6.22 1.99 -10.96
CA VAL A 396 7.11 3.13 -11.21
C VAL A 396 6.75 4.30 -10.32
N ARG A 397 5.48 4.76 -10.36
CA ARG A 397 5.00 5.87 -9.54
C ARG A 397 3.53 5.71 -9.15
N PRO A 398 3.16 6.06 -7.90
CA PRO A 398 1.77 6.10 -7.50
C PRO A 398 1.07 7.25 -8.24
N LEU A 399 -0.07 6.96 -8.86
CA LEU A 399 -0.86 7.94 -9.60
C LEU A 399 -2.04 8.40 -8.75
N HIS A 400 -2.00 9.66 -8.31
CA HIS A 400 -3.12 10.26 -7.57
C HIS A 400 -4.32 10.47 -8.51
N PRO A 401 -5.57 10.24 -8.08
CA PRO A 401 -6.76 10.39 -8.92
C PRO A 401 -6.86 11.77 -9.60
N ASP A 402 -6.54 12.84 -8.87
CA ASP A 402 -6.55 14.21 -9.41
C ASP A 402 -5.52 14.40 -10.52
N THR A 403 -4.34 13.77 -10.38
CA THR A 403 -3.28 13.82 -11.41
C THR A 403 -3.74 13.10 -12.67
N LEU A 404 -4.29 11.89 -12.54
CA LEU A 404 -4.74 11.13 -13.70
C LEU A 404 -5.93 11.81 -14.40
N THR A 405 -6.84 12.39 -13.63
CA THR A 405 -7.97 13.19 -14.14
C THR A 405 -7.47 14.43 -14.90
N TYR A 406 -6.48 15.14 -14.34
CA TYR A 406 -5.87 16.29 -15.01
C TYR A 406 -5.19 15.88 -16.33
N LEU A 407 -4.42 14.79 -16.33
CA LEU A 407 -3.75 14.29 -17.53
C LEU A 407 -4.73 13.88 -18.62
N LEU A 408 -5.85 13.24 -18.27
CA LEU A 408 -6.93 12.98 -19.22
C LEU A 408 -7.47 14.29 -19.84
N GLY A 409 -7.75 15.30 -19.02
CA GLY A 409 -8.18 16.61 -19.51
C GLY A 409 -7.16 17.26 -20.44
N ALA A 410 -5.88 17.25 -20.07
CA ALA A 410 -4.78 17.79 -20.86
C ALA A 410 -4.58 17.05 -22.19
N SER A 411 -4.94 15.76 -22.26
CA SER A 411 -4.88 14.93 -23.47
C SER A 411 -6.16 14.98 -24.33
N GLY A 412 -7.09 15.88 -24.04
CA GLY A 412 -8.28 16.12 -24.89
C GLY A 412 -9.50 15.28 -24.55
N PHE A 413 -9.52 14.64 -23.37
CA PHE A 413 -10.72 13.98 -22.85
C PHE A 413 -11.58 14.97 -22.05
N GLN A 414 -12.88 14.92 -22.27
CA GLN A 414 -13.89 15.67 -21.52
C GLN A 414 -14.55 14.76 -20.49
N ARG A 415 -15.30 15.39 -19.57
CA ARG A 415 -16.07 14.70 -18.52
C ARG A 415 -15.23 13.69 -17.73
N ALA A 416 -13.95 14.01 -17.50
CA ALA A 416 -13.06 13.16 -16.73
C ALA A 416 -13.61 13.00 -15.30
N THR A 417 -13.89 11.76 -14.90
CA THR A 417 -14.48 11.43 -13.60
C THR A 417 -13.69 10.30 -12.95
N VAL A 418 -13.73 10.24 -11.62
CA VAL A 418 -13.12 9.18 -10.82
C VAL A 418 -14.21 8.31 -10.22
N ARG A 419 -14.07 7.00 -10.39
CA ARG A 419 -14.89 5.99 -9.70
C ARG A 419 -14.00 5.22 -8.74
N TYR A 420 -14.29 5.27 -7.45
CA TYR A 420 -13.60 4.45 -6.45
C TYR A 420 -14.17 3.03 -6.42
N LEU A 421 -13.31 2.05 -6.21
CA LEU A 421 -13.58 0.63 -6.42
C LEU A 421 -12.98 -0.20 -5.29
N THR A 422 -13.44 -1.44 -5.17
CA THR A 422 -12.92 -2.41 -4.17
C THR A 422 -12.90 -1.78 -2.76
N PRO A 423 -14.07 -1.46 -2.17
CA PRO A 423 -14.11 -0.89 -0.82
C PRO A 423 -13.44 -1.84 0.17
N TYR A 424 -12.69 -1.28 1.13
CA TYR A 424 -12.09 -2.07 2.19
C TYR A 424 -13.20 -2.73 3.02
N PRO A 425 -13.10 -4.05 3.33
CA PRO A 425 -14.11 -4.77 4.08
C PRO A 425 -14.44 -4.10 5.43
N ASP A 426 -15.73 -3.98 5.75
CA ASP A 426 -16.19 -3.26 6.95
C ASP A 426 -15.74 -3.92 8.26
N ASP A 427 -15.54 -5.23 8.25
CA ASP A 427 -15.04 -6.02 9.39
C ASP A 427 -13.57 -5.74 9.69
N GLY A 428 -12.79 -5.28 8.71
CA GLY A 428 -11.40 -4.88 8.91
C GLY A 428 -11.22 -3.41 9.33
N LYS A 429 -12.28 -2.61 9.35
CA LYS A 429 -12.20 -1.17 9.73
C LYS A 429 -12.09 -1.00 11.24
N LEU A 430 -11.62 0.18 11.67
CA LEU A 430 -11.67 0.56 13.08
C LEU A 430 -13.13 0.66 13.53
N GLN A 431 -13.41 0.10 14.70
CA GLN A 431 -14.77 -0.05 15.22
C GLN A 431 -15.17 1.11 16.12
N HIS A 432 -16.43 1.51 16.04
CA HIS A 432 -17.01 2.46 16.99
C HIS A 432 -17.26 1.82 18.35
N ILE A 433 -17.11 2.62 19.40
CA ILE A 433 -17.56 2.26 20.75
C ILE A 433 -19.03 2.63 20.88
N ARG A 434 -19.83 1.68 21.36
CA ARG A 434 -21.25 1.91 21.70
C ARG A 434 -21.37 2.32 23.16
N LEU A 435 -22.16 3.36 23.40
CA LEU A 435 -22.54 3.74 24.76
C LEU A 435 -23.51 2.67 25.34
N PRO A 436 -23.37 2.28 26.62
CA PRO A 436 -24.33 1.41 27.29
C PRO A 436 -25.74 2.01 27.32
N ASP A 437 -26.74 1.17 27.10
CA ASP A 437 -28.14 1.57 27.25
C ASP A 437 -28.44 1.95 28.71
N GLY A 438 -29.07 3.11 28.94
CA GLY A 438 -29.49 3.55 30.27
C GLY A 438 -28.57 4.56 30.98
N LEU A 439 -27.61 5.17 30.28
CA LEU A 439 -26.86 6.32 30.80
C LEU A 439 -27.81 7.42 31.29
N GLY A 440 -27.59 7.88 32.53
CA GLY A 440 -28.36 8.97 33.12
C GLY A 440 -27.99 10.33 32.53
N SER A 441 -28.66 11.38 33.01
CA SER A 441 -28.34 12.77 32.66
C SER A 441 -27.29 13.40 33.60
N GLY A 442 -26.54 12.56 34.33
CA GLY A 442 -25.51 12.96 35.28
C GLY A 442 -24.35 13.70 34.61
N GLY A 443 -23.54 14.41 35.40
CA GLY A 443 -22.34 15.10 34.90
C GLY A 443 -21.30 14.14 34.33
N GLU A 444 -21.13 12.99 34.98
CA GLU A 444 -20.19 11.93 34.57
C GLU A 444 -20.67 11.21 33.30
N ASP A 445 -21.96 10.88 33.22
CA ASP A 445 -22.56 10.27 32.02
C ASP A 445 -22.42 11.17 30.79
N ARG A 446 -22.55 12.50 30.95
CA ARG A 446 -22.30 13.47 29.88
C ARG A 446 -20.84 13.55 29.47
N ALA A 447 -19.91 13.49 30.42
CA ALA A 447 -18.49 13.49 30.11
C ALA A 447 -18.08 12.21 29.34
N LEU A 448 -18.60 11.05 29.76
CA LEU A 448 -18.39 9.78 29.07
C LEU A 448 -18.98 9.80 27.66
N ALA A 449 -20.21 10.32 27.48
CA ALA A 449 -20.84 10.48 26.18
C ALA A 449 -20.00 11.35 25.24
N GLY A 450 -19.49 12.50 25.72
CA GLY A 450 -18.62 13.38 24.94
C GLY A 450 -17.27 12.73 24.58
N ALA A 451 -16.70 11.92 25.47
CA ALA A 451 -15.48 11.17 25.19
C ALA A 451 -15.69 10.10 24.10
N VAL A 452 -16.81 9.37 24.16
CA VAL A 452 -17.15 8.35 23.14
C VAL A 452 -17.45 9.01 21.80
N GLU A 453 -18.17 10.14 21.77
CA GLU A 453 -18.40 10.91 20.55
C GLU A 453 -17.08 11.37 19.91
N THR A 454 -16.17 11.92 20.71
CA THR A 454 -14.84 12.34 20.24
C THR A 454 -14.04 11.14 19.72
N PHE A 455 -14.07 10.01 20.42
CA PHE A 455 -13.39 8.79 19.99
C PHE A 455 -13.94 8.28 18.65
N ASN A 456 -15.26 8.18 18.51
CA ASN A 456 -15.90 7.72 17.27
C ASN A 456 -15.64 8.68 16.11
N GLY A 457 -15.60 10.00 16.36
CA GLY A 457 -15.19 10.98 15.35
C GLY A 457 -13.74 10.82 14.90
N ASN A 458 -12.82 10.47 15.81
CA ASN A 458 -11.44 10.13 15.45
C ASN A 458 -11.38 8.81 14.65
N VAL A 459 -12.18 7.80 15.03
CA VAL A 459 -12.31 6.55 14.27
C VAL A 459 -12.78 6.80 12.85
N ASP A 460 -13.79 7.65 12.65
CA ASP A 460 -14.28 8.03 11.32
C ASP A 460 -13.19 8.73 10.50
N THR A 461 -12.47 9.66 11.13
CA THR A 461 -11.35 10.37 10.49
C THR A 461 -10.28 9.38 10.04
N LEU A 462 -9.87 8.45 10.90
CA LEU A 462 -8.87 7.44 10.57
C LEU A 462 -9.37 6.47 9.48
N ASN A 463 -10.60 5.96 9.57
CA ASN A 463 -11.18 5.09 8.55
C ASN A 463 -11.27 5.79 7.19
N SER A 464 -11.56 7.10 7.16
CA SER A 464 -11.62 7.90 5.92
C SER A 464 -10.26 8.11 5.23
N LEU A 465 -9.16 7.75 5.89
CA LEU A 465 -7.80 7.84 5.36
C LEU A 465 -7.19 6.45 5.13
N LEU A 466 -7.36 5.55 6.11
CA LEU A 466 -6.68 4.26 6.15
C LEU A 466 -7.41 3.16 5.38
N PHE A 467 -8.74 3.10 5.50
CA PHE A 467 -9.56 1.95 5.10
C PHE A 467 -10.70 2.38 4.17
N THR A 468 -10.33 2.95 3.02
CA THR A 468 -11.29 3.49 2.05
C THR A 468 -11.56 2.53 0.90
N HIS A 469 -11.10 2.86 -0.30
CA HIS A 469 -11.23 2.08 -1.52
C HIS A 469 -9.83 1.70 -1.98
N LEU A 470 -9.63 0.43 -2.32
CA LEU A 470 -8.32 -0.08 -2.68
C LEU A 470 -7.88 0.38 -4.07
N ASP A 471 -8.85 0.53 -4.98
CA ASP A 471 -8.61 0.90 -6.37
C ASP A 471 -9.45 2.11 -6.76
N TYR A 472 -9.08 2.75 -7.86
CA TYR A 472 -9.96 3.70 -8.54
C TYR A 472 -9.80 3.59 -10.05
N ALA A 473 -10.82 4.02 -10.78
CA ALA A 473 -10.79 4.19 -12.22
C ALA A 473 -11.01 5.65 -12.60
N ALA A 474 -10.09 6.20 -13.40
CA ALA A 474 -10.27 7.46 -14.10
C ALA A 474 -10.93 7.19 -15.46
N ILE A 475 -12.06 7.85 -15.71
CA ILE A 475 -12.88 7.65 -16.90
C ILE A 475 -12.97 8.97 -17.65
N GLY A 476 -12.53 9.00 -18.91
CA GLY A 476 -12.63 10.15 -19.80
C GLY A 476 -13.45 9.83 -21.04
N GLU A 477 -14.08 10.85 -21.62
CA GLU A 477 -14.81 10.75 -22.89
C GLU A 477 -14.11 11.57 -23.96
N ARG A 478 -13.89 11.02 -25.15
CA ARG A 478 -13.26 11.74 -26.24
C ARG A 478 -14.18 12.87 -26.73
N ALA A 479 -13.66 14.10 -26.73
CA ALA A 479 -14.35 15.31 -27.19
C ALA A 479 -14.81 15.27 -28.65
#